data_AF-A0A8S9QQX5-F1
#
_entry.id   AF-A0A8S9QQX5-F1
#
_cell.length_a   1.000
_cell.length_b   1.000
_cell.length_c   1.000
_cell.angle_alpha   90.00
_cell.angle_beta   90.00
_cell.angle_gamma   90.00
#
_symmetry.space_group_name_H-M   'P 1'
#
loop_
_entity.id
_entity.type
_entity.pdbx_description
1 polymer ?
#
loop_
_entity_poly.entity_id
_entity_poly.type
_entity_poly.pdbx_seq_one_letter_code
_entity_poly.pdbx_strand_id
1 'polypeptide(L)'
;MAGRGGVYNDTSKNIIVWDGVIPPECRSNPSILRLEWEETKEPLHADIDVNKTNGVGPGMSFANRVGEFLYEETVKRAKAAVASGGGSYQAVLWYQGARPYLDVVRKAQLETDLENVNCVDAMGLPLEPDGLHLTTSSQVRLGQMMVDAFLAIRPIPSSAKLFSGLSVLVLFPLFLL
;
A
#
# COMPACT_ATOMS: atom_id res chain seq x y z
N MET A 1 -3.88 3.02 -6.32
CA MET A 1 -2.87 3.08 -5.25
C MET A 1 -2.77 4.46 -4.62
N ALA A 2 -3.01 5.54 -5.37
CA ALA A 2 -2.74 6.92 -4.95
C ALA A 2 -3.33 7.35 -3.59
N GLY A 3 -4.48 6.78 -3.21
CA GLY A 3 -5.13 7.07 -1.93
C GLY A 3 -6.21 8.12 -2.09
N ARG A 4 -7.42 7.77 -1.64
CA ARG A 4 -8.63 8.63 -1.72
C ARG A 4 -9.51 8.49 -0.48
N GLY A 5 -9.03 7.78 0.54
CA GLY A 5 -9.75 7.69 1.81
C GLY A 5 -9.89 9.08 2.43
N GLY A 6 -11.12 9.45 2.80
CA GLY A 6 -11.46 10.74 3.37
C GLY A 6 -11.54 11.88 2.34
N VAL A 7 -11.46 11.57 1.04
CA VAL A 7 -11.68 12.57 -0.01
C VAL A 7 -13.17 12.66 -0.31
N TYR A 8 -13.74 13.86 -0.21
CA TYR A 8 -15.16 14.09 -0.43
C TYR A 8 -15.40 15.38 -1.24
N ASN A 9 -16.61 15.48 -1.80
CA ASN A 9 -17.08 16.69 -2.47
C ASN A 9 -17.71 17.64 -1.45
N ASP A 10 -17.04 18.77 -1.16
CA ASP A 10 -17.61 19.85 -0.35
C ASP A 10 -18.57 20.67 -1.22
N THR A 11 -19.85 20.35 -1.14
CA THR A 11 -20.91 21.00 -1.92
C THR A 11 -21.08 22.49 -1.58
N SER A 12 -20.64 22.94 -0.40
CA SER A 12 -20.73 24.35 -0.01
C SER A 12 -19.73 25.22 -0.76
N LYS A 13 -18.58 24.65 -1.11
CA LYS A 13 -17.47 25.32 -1.81
C LYS A 13 -17.31 24.85 -3.25
N ASN A 14 -18.03 23.80 -3.65
CA ASN A 14 -17.92 23.13 -4.94
C ASN A 14 -16.47 22.70 -5.26
N ILE A 15 -15.80 22.11 -4.26
CA ILE A 15 -14.42 21.62 -4.37
C ILE A 15 -14.30 20.20 -3.83
N ILE A 16 -13.32 19.45 -4.34
CA ILE A 16 -12.95 18.14 -3.82
C ILE A 16 -11.84 18.32 -2.79
N VAL A 17 -12.09 17.89 -1.55
CA VAL A 17 -11.17 18.09 -0.41
C VAL A 17 -10.91 16.78 0.32
N TRP A 18 -9.74 16.67 0.94
CA TRP A 18 -9.43 15.62 1.91
C TRP A 18 -9.74 16.12 3.32
N ASP A 19 -10.31 15.26 4.16
CA ASP A 19 -10.67 15.58 5.55
C ASP A 19 -9.46 15.81 6.49
N GLY A 20 -8.27 15.41 6.07
CA GLY A 20 -7.03 15.52 6.86
C GLY A 20 -6.95 14.52 8.02
N VAL A 21 -7.85 13.55 8.10
CA VAL A 21 -7.89 12.56 9.18
C VAL A 21 -6.87 11.46 8.91
N ILE A 22 -5.90 11.32 9.81
CA ILE A 22 -4.86 10.29 9.74
C ILE A 22 -5.09 9.26 10.85
N PRO A 23 -5.44 8.00 10.50
CA PRO A 23 -5.55 6.90 11.46
C PRO A 23 -4.22 6.61 12.19
N PRO A 24 -4.25 6.05 13.41
CA PRO A 24 -3.03 5.68 14.14
C PRO A 24 -2.06 4.81 13.34
N GLU A 25 -2.57 3.87 12.56
CA GLU A 25 -1.81 2.94 11.71
C GLU A 25 -1.10 3.66 10.55
N CYS A 26 -1.56 4.85 10.18
CA CYS A 26 -1.00 5.64 9.08
C CYS A 26 -0.12 6.81 9.57
N ARG A 27 0.14 6.94 10.88
CA ARG A 27 0.97 8.01 11.42
C ARG A 27 2.39 7.94 10.86
N SER A 28 3.01 9.11 10.72
CA SER A 28 4.40 9.19 10.27
C SER A 28 5.33 8.49 11.24
N ASN A 29 6.38 7.90 10.70
CA ASN A 29 7.38 7.16 11.44
C ASN A 29 8.76 7.52 10.87
N PRO A 30 9.71 8.02 11.68
CA PRO A 30 11.04 8.39 11.19
C PRO A 30 11.83 7.24 10.53
N SER A 31 11.43 5.99 10.77
CA SER A 31 12.05 4.81 10.15
C SER A 31 11.43 4.45 8.79
N ILE A 32 10.41 5.17 8.34
CA ILE A 32 9.69 4.94 7.09
C ILE A 32 9.85 6.18 6.21
N LEU A 33 10.64 6.03 5.15
CA LEU A 33 11.06 7.12 4.29
C LEU A 33 10.52 6.94 2.87
N ARG A 34 10.22 8.06 2.23
CA ARG A 34 9.86 8.11 0.82
C ARG A 34 11.11 8.27 -0.04
N LEU A 35 10.98 8.14 -1.36
CA LEU A 35 12.05 8.46 -2.30
C LEU A 35 12.61 9.86 -1.98
N GLU A 36 13.94 10.03 -2.07
CA GLU A 36 14.69 11.20 -1.57
C GLU A 36 14.89 11.26 -0.05
N TRP A 37 14.54 10.20 0.66
CA TRP A 37 14.81 9.98 2.10
C TRP A 37 14.09 10.97 3.03
N GLU A 38 12.94 11.47 2.61
CA GLU A 38 12.09 12.34 3.42
C GLU A 38 11.16 11.52 4.33
N GLU A 39 10.84 12.08 5.51
CA GLU A 39 9.87 11.48 6.42
C GLU A 39 8.50 11.35 5.72
N THR A 40 7.94 10.15 5.74
CA THR A 40 6.72 9.85 5.00
C THR A 40 5.46 10.31 5.75
N LYS A 41 4.59 11.07 5.06
CA LYS A 41 3.30 11.56 5.58
C LYS A 41 2.21 11.34 4.54
N GLU A 42 0.99 11.01 4.98
CA GLU A 42 -0.16 11.02 4.10
C GLU A 42 -0.51 12.46 3.66
N PRO A 43 -1.00 12.67 2.43
CA PRO A 43 -1.19 11.68 1.36
C PRO A 43 0.11 11.34 0.62
N LEU A 44 0.44 10.05 0.48
CA LEU A 44 1.72 9.61 -0.11
C LEU A 44 1.97 10.08 -1.55
N HIS A 45 0.90 10.32 -2.32
CA HIS A 45 0.96 10.67 -3.74
C HIS A 45 0.71 12.16 -4.01
N ALA A 46 0.78 13.03 -2.99
CA ALA A 46 0.43 14.45 -3.13
C ALA A 46 1.22 15.19 -4.24
N ASP A 47 2.46 14.80 -4.48
CA ASP A 47 3.38 15.33 -5.52
C ASP A 47 3.58 14.36 -6.72
N ILE A 48 2.90 13.20 -6.71
CA ILE A 48 2.95 12.21 -7.79
C ILE A 48 1.66 12.29 -8.64
N ASP A 49 0.51 12.30 -7.98
CA ASP A 49 -0.83 12.44 -8.59
C ASP A 49 -1.32 13.88 -8.44
N VAL A 50 -0.51 14.83 -8.92
CA VAL A 50 -0.63 16.28 -8.69
C VAL A 50 -1.93 16.90 -9.19
N ASN A 51 -2.59 16.26 -10.15
CA ASN A 51 -3.81 16.77 -10.79
C ASN A 51 -5.08 16.34 -10.06
N LYS A 52 -4.96 15.66 -8.91
CA LYS A 52 -6.09 15.12 -8.15
C LYS A 52 -5.90 15.35 -6.66
N THR A 53 -7.01 15.56 -5.95
CA THR A 53 -6.99 15.56 -4.49
C THR A 53 -6.68 14.15 -3.99
N ASN A 54 -5.60 14.01 -3.22
CA ASN A 54 -5.17 12.74 -2.63
C ASN A 54 -5.61 12.68 -1.16
N GLY A 55 -5.91 11.48 -0.69
CA GLY A 55 -6.21 11.18 0.72
C GLY A 55 -5.44 9.95 1.17
N VAL A 56 -5.91 9.29 2.22
CA VAL A 56 -5.23 8.11 2.77
C VAL A 56 -5.18 6.98 1.73
N GLY A 57 -4.01 6.38 1.58
CA GLY A 57 -3.78 5.12 0.84
C GLY A 57 -3.40 3.97 1.77
N PRO A 58 -3.10 2.78 1.23
CA PRO A 58 -2.74 1.63 2.06
C PRO A 58 -1.26 1.66 2.50
N GLY A 59 -0.45 2.52 1.88
CA GLY A 59 1.01 2.48 2.00
C GLY A 59 1.54 2.71 3.41
N MET A 60 1.03 3.70 4.16
CA MET A 60 1.50 3.94 5.53
C MET A 60 1.12 2.82 6.49
N SER A 61 -0.13 2.34 6.43
CA SER A 61 -0.57 1.21 7.26
C SER A 61 0.21 -0.07 6.96
N PHE A 62 0.53 -0.34 5.70
CA PHE A 62 1.43 -1.42 5.30
C PHE A 62 2.83 -1.23 5.90
N ALA A 63 3.45 -0.09 5.66
CA ALA A 63 4.84 0.15 6.05
C ALA A 63 5.03 0.13 7.58
N ASN A 64 4.12 0.74 8.34
CA ASN A 64 4.14 0.71 9.80
C ASN A 64 4.00 -0.72 10.33
N ARG A 65 3.05 -1.48 9.78
CA ARG A 65 2.81 -2.86 10.22
C ARG A 65 3.96 -3.80 9.85
N VAL A 66 4.61 -3.63 8.69
CA VAL A 66 5.85 -4.35 8.37
C VAL A 66 6.96 -4.00 9.37
N GLY A 67 7.08 -2.71 9.72
CA GLY A 67 8.04 -2.24 10.72
C GLY A 67 7.85 -2.90 12.10
N GLU A 68 6.61 -3.13 12.53
CA GLU A 68 6.29 -3.85 13.76
C GLU A 68 6.78 -5.30 13.74
N PHE A 69 6.56 -6.03 12.65
CA PHE A 69 6.95 -7.45 12.55
C PHE A 69 8.44 -7.67 12.32
N LEU A 70 9.08 -6.75 11.59
CA LEU A 70 10.45 -6.92 11.16
C LEU A 70 11.42 -5.99 11.88
N TYR A 71 11.04 -5.31 12.97
CA TYR A 71 11.83 -4.24 13.58
C TYR A 71 13.34 -4.53 13.65
N GLU A 72 13.74 -5.67 14.24
CA GLU A 72 15.15 -6.08 14.33
C GLU A 72 15.80 -6.32 12.95
N GLU A 73 15.08 -6.96 12.02
CA GLU A 73 15.56 -7.21 10.65
C GLU A 73 15.59 -5.96 9.78
N THR A 74 14.65 -5.03 10.00
CA THR A 74 14.57 -3.72 9.36
C THR A 74 15.72 -2.85 9.84
N VAL A 75 16.05 -2.85 11.14
CA VAL A 75 17.22 -2.16 11.70
C VAL A 75 18.51 -2.75 11.14
N LYS A 76 18.65 -4.08 11.06
CA LYS A 76 19.82 -4.72 10.44
C LYS A 76 19.94 -4.37 8.95
N ARG A 77 18.84 -4.42 8.19
CA ARG A 77 18.78 -4.05 6.77
C ARG A 77 19.10 -2.58 6.53
N ALA A 78 18.56 -1.68 7.35
CA ALA A 78 18.85 -0.24 7.27
C ALA A 78 20.34 0.03 7.52
N LYS A 79 20.92 -0.58 8.57
CA LYS A 79 22.37 -0.50 8.84
C LYS A 79 23.22 -1.06 7.70
N ALA A 80 22.81 -2.19 7.12
CA ALA A 80 23.48 -2.79 5.97
C ALA A 80 23.38 -1.90 4.73
N ALA A 81 22.20 -1.35 4.43
CA ALA A 81 21.96 -0.49 3.28
C ALA A 81 22.79 0.82 3.34
N VAL A 82 22.89 1.42 4.53
CA VAL A 82 23.76 2.56 4.80
C VAL A 82 25.23 2.20 4.59
N ALA A 83 25.66 1.01 5.05
CA ALA A 83 27.03 0.56 4.89
C ALA A 83 27.38 0.14 3.44
N SER A 84 26.40 -0.32 2.65
CA SER A 84 26.60 -0.84 1.29
C SER A 84 26.31 0.17 0.17
N GLY A 85 25.94 1.42 0.50
CA GLY A 85 25.62 2.43 -0.49
C GLY A 85 24.27 2.23 -1.20
N GLY A 86 23.33 1.51 -0.60
CA GLY A 86 21.99 1.32 -1.17
C GLY A 86 21.13 0.25 -0.49
N GLY A 87 19.81 0.35 -0.62
CA GLY A 87 18.83 -0.63 -0.14
C GLY A 87 18.52 -1.74 -1.15
N SER A 88 17.76 -2.75 -0.73
CA SER A 88 17.25 -3.80 -1.62
C SER A 88 15.73 -3.72 -1.73
N TYR A 89 15.21 -3.78 -2.96
CA TYR A 89 13.77 -3.89 -3.18
C TYR A 89 13.25 -5.22 -2.63
N GLN A 90 12.27 -5.14 -1.73
CA GLN A 90 11.68 -6.32 -1.08
C GLN A 90 10.38 -6.74 -1.74
N ALA A 91 9.55 -5.77 -2.13
CA ALA A 91 8.33 -6.04 -2.84
C ALA A 91 7.91 -4.91 -3.78
N VAL A 92 7.11 -5.25 -4.79
CA VAL A 92 6.34 -4.28 -5.59
C VAL A 92 4.88 -4.39 -5.17
N LEU A 93 4.26 -3.28 -4.80
CA LEU A 93 2.85 -3.20 -4.47
C LEU A 93 2.10 -2.60 -5.66
N TRP A 94 1.29 -3.39 -6.34
CA TRP A 94 0.59 -2.97 -7.56
C TRP A 94 -0.92 -2.97 -7.34
N TYR A 95 -1.58 -1.84 -7.59
CA TYR A 95 -3.04 -1.72 -7.48
C TYR A 95 -3.63 -1.04 -8.70
N GLN A 96 -4.18 -1.84 -9.62
CA GLN A 96 -4.75 -1.36 -10.86
C GLN A 96 -5.84 -2.33 -11.36
N GLY A 97 -6.83 -1.74 -12.01
CA GLY A 97 -7.96 -2.37 -12.66
C GLY A 97 -9.11 -1.38 -12.53
N ALA A 98 -10.03 -1.36 -13.48
CA ALA A 98 -11.19 -0.49 -13.42
C ALA A 98 -12.33 -1.12 -14.23
N ARG A 99 -13.53 -0.56 -14.07
CA ARG A 99 -14.66 -0.88 -14.94
C ARG A 99 -14.35 -0.51 -16.40
N PRO A 100 -15.08 -1.09 -17.38
CA PRO A 100 -16.11 -2.13 -17.23
C PRO A 100 -15.56 -3.55 -17.00
N TYR A 101 -14.25 -3.75 -17.09
CA TYR A 101 -13.63 -5.08 -17.12
C TYR A 101 -13.41 -5.70 -15.73
N LEU A 102 -14.12 -5.24 -14.70
CA LEU A 102 -13.88 -5.61 -13.31
C LEU A 102 -13.82 -7.13 -13.12
N ASP A 103 -14.83 -7.85 -13.59
CA ASP A 103 -14.94 -9.30 -13.37
C ASP A 103 -13.84 -10.07 -14.11
N VAL A 104 -13.53 -9.66 -15.34
CA VAL A 104 -12.50 -10.31 -16.17
C VAL A 104 -11.11 -10.05 -15.60
N VAL A 105 -10.81 -8.81 -15.23
CA VAL A 105 -9.52 -8.41 -14.63
C VAL A 105 -9.34 -9.07 -13.27
N ARG A 106 -10.37 -9.05 -12.42
CA ARG A 106 -10.37 -9.72 -11.11
C ARG A 106 -10.13 -11.22 -11.26
N LYS A 107 -10.83 -11.87 -12.19
CA LYS A 107 -10.61 -13.30 -12.45
C LYS A 107 -9.16 -13.58 -12.85
N ALA A 108 -8.62 -12.85 -13.83
CA ALA A 108 -7.24 -13.03 -14.29
C ALA A 108 -6.21 -12.79 -13.17
N GLN A 109 -6.43 -11.80 -12.32
CA GLN A 109 -5.57 -11.50 -11.17
C GLN A 109 -5.64 -12.60 -10.10
N LEU A 110 -6.83 -13.14 -9.78
CA LEU A 110 -6.99 -14.26 -8.83
C LEU A 110 -6.42 -15.57 -9.36
N GLU A 111 -6.51 -15.80 -10.67
CA GLU A 111 -6.00 -17.00 -11.35
C GLU A 111 -4.51 -16.91 -11.68
N THR A 112 -3.84 -15.81 -11.31
CA THR A 112 -2.39 -15.67 -11.52
C THR A 112 -1.64 -16.63 -10.61
N ASP A 113 -1.08 -17.68 -11.21
CA ASP A 113 -0.22 -18.67 -10.55
C ASP A 113 1.23 -18.45 -10.99
N LEU A 114 1.86 -17.42 -10.43
CA LEU A 114 3.26 -17.08 -10.68
C LEU A 114 4.02 -17.14 -9.35
N GLU A 115 5.23 -17.72 -9.40
CA GLU A 115 6.11 -17.76 -8.23
C GLU A 115 6.38 -16.34 -7.72
N ASN A 116 6.30 -16.16 -6.39
CA ASN A 116 6.51 -14.88 -5.71
C ASN A 116 5.51 -13.77 -6.11
N VAL A 117 4.38 -14.13 -6.75
CA VAL A 117 3.25 -13.23 -7.00
C VAL A 117 2.10 -13.63 -6.09
N ASN A 118 1.66 -12.71 -5.23
CA ASN A 118 0.49 -12.93 -4.38
C ASN A 118 -0.59 -11.89 -4.68
N CYS A 119 -1.84 -12.32 -4.59
CA CYS A 119 -2.99 -11.48 -4.82
C CYS A 119 -3.77 -11.25 -3.52
N VAL A 120 -4.08 -9.99 -3.20
CA VAL A 120 -4.84 -9.61 -1.99
C VAL A 120 -6.13 -8.92 -2.38
N ASP A 121 -7.23 -9.64 -2.19
CA ASP A 121 -8.56 -9.26 -2.64
C ASP A 121 -9.23 -8.17 -1.78
N ALA A 122 -9.42 -6.98 -2.36
CA ALA A 122 -10.08 -5.84 -1.74
C ALA A 122 -11.62 -5.84 -1.90
N MET A 123 -12.20 -6.82 -2.59
CA MET A 123 -13.65 -6.88 -2.79
C MET A 123 -14.40 -6.99 -1.46
N GLY A 124 -15.48 -6.23 -1.37
CA GLY A 124 -16.31 -6.14 -0.16
C GLY A 124 -15.77 -5.16 0.89
N LEU A 125 -14.60 -4.54 0.68
CA LEU A 125 -14.17 -3.42 1.51
C LEU A 125 -15.08 -2.20 1.27
N PRO A 126 -15.49 -1.49 2.34
CA PRO A 126 -16.31 -0.28 2.22
C PRO A 126 -15.73 0.78 1.27
N LEU A 127 -16.62 1.38 0.49
CA LEU A 127 -16.32 2.47 -0.44
C LEU A 127 -16.81 3.81 0.11
N GLU A 128 -16.19 4.88 -0.35
CA GLU A 128 -16.67 6.25 -0.23
C GLU A 128 -18.03 6.41 -0.94
N PRO A 129 -18.80 7.49 -0.66
CA PRO A 129 -20.14 7.69 -1.23
C PRO A 129 -20.20 7.74 -2.77
N ASP A 130 -19.06 7.96 -3.43
CA ASP A 130 -18.97 7.87 -4.90
C ASP A 130 -19.10 6.44 -5.43
N GLY A 131 -19.14 5.44 -4.56
CA GLY A 131 -19.18 4.01 -4.91
C GLY A 131 -17.92 3.59 -5.67
N LEU A 132 -16.85 4.36 -5.50
CA LEU A 132 -15.69 4.36 -6.36
C LEU A 132 -14.45 3.98 -5.54
N HIS A 133 -14.13 4.86 -4.61
CA HIS A 133 -12.89 4.84 -3.83
C HIS A 133 -13.06 4.10 -2.50
N LEU A 134 -12.00 3.46 -2.01
CA LEU A 134 -11.99 2.84 -0.68
C LEU A 134 -11.97 3.93 0.39
N THR A 135 -12.76 3.74 1.44
CA THR A 135 -12.71 4.62 2.62
C THR A 135 -11.36 4.59 3.32
N THR A 136 -11.07 5.58 4.16
CA THR A 136 -9.85 5.58 5.01
C THR A 136 -9.68 4.28 5.80
N SER A 137 -10.74 3.75 6.41
CA SER A 137 -10.67 2.49 7.17
C SER A 137 -10.42 1.27 6.28
N SER A 138 -11.00 1.26 5.07
CA SER A 138 -10.73 0.22 4.07
C SER A 138 -9.30 0.26 3.56
N GLN A 139 -8.70 1.44 3.39
CA GLN A 139 -7.30 1.60 3.00
C GLN A 139 -6.35 1.05 4.08
N VAL A 140 -6.64 1.32 5.36
CA VAL A 140 -5.90 0.74 6.49
C VAL A 140 -6.01 -0.79 6.51
N ARG A 141 -7.23 -1.32 6.36
CA ARG A 141 -7.45 -2.77 6.32
C ARG A 141 -6.75 -3.42 5.14
N LEU A 142 -6.78 -2.78 3.97
CA LEU A 142 -6.08 -3.27 2.79
C LEU A 142 -4.56 -3.33 3.04
N GLY A 143 -3.97 -2.30 3.66
CA GLY A 143 -2.56 -2.32 4.03
C GLY A 143 -2.20 -3.45 5.00
N GLN A 144 -3.08 -3.80 5.93
CA GLN A 144 -2.89 -4.97 6.81
C GLN A 144 -2.95 -6.29 6.05
N MET A 145 -3.95 -6.47 5.18
CA MET A 145 -4.07 -7.65 4.32
C MET A 145 -2.84 -7.81 3.40
N MET A 146 -2.26 -6.69 2.96
CA MET A 146 -1.00 -6.68 2.20
C MET A 146 0.18 -7.19 3.02
N VAL A 147 0.27 -6.83 4.30
CA VAL A 147 1.31 -7.35 5.19
C VAL A 147 1.15 -8.85 5.40
N ASP A 148 -0.07 -9.33 5.63
CA ASP A 148 -0.32 -10.76 5.83
C ASP A 148 0.17 -11.57 4.62
N ALA A 149 -0.14 -11.12 3.40
CA ALA A 149 0.35 -11.75 2.18
C ALA A 149 1.87 -11.62 2.00
N PHE A 150 2.45 -10.45 2.30
CA PHE A 150 3.90 -10.24 2.25
C PHE A 150 4.66 -11.19 3.18
N LEU A 151 4.12 -11.44 4.38
CA LEU A 151 4.73 -12.34 5.36
C LEU A 151 4.54 -13.82 4.98
N ALA A 152 3.42 -14.18 4.35
CA ALA A 152 3.16 -15.55 3.90
C ALA A 152 4.16 -16.05 2.84
N ILE A 153 4.78 -15.15 2.07
CA ILE A 153 5.81 -15.48 1.07
C ILE A 153 7.11 -15.99 1.72
N ARG A 154 7.31 -15.75 3.02
CA ARG A 154 8.50 -16.16 3.75
C ARG A 154 8.21 -17.34 4.69
N PRO A 155 8.51 -18.60 4.33
CA PRO A 155 9.01 -19.50 5.36
C PRO A 155 10.35 -18.90 5.82
N ILE A 156 10.54 -18.66 7.12
CA ILE A 156 11.85 -18.31 7.67
C ILE A 156 12.48 -19.63 8.10
N PRO A 157 13.40 -20.27 7.34
CA PRO A 157 14.25 -21.30 7.91
C PRO A 157 15.25 -20.58 8.81
N SER A 158 15.38 -21.02 10.05
CA SER A 158 16.25 -20.44 11.09
C SER A 158 17.75 -20.42 10.78
N SER A 159 18.17 -20.74 9.55
CA SER A 159 19.57 -20.84 9.13
C SER A 159 19.84 -20.59 7.64
N ALA A 160 18.87 -20.16 6.82
CA ALA A 160 19.09 -20.04 5.39
C ALA A 160 19.44 -18.60 4.95
N LYS A 161 20.45 -18.50 4.08
CA LYS A 161 20.87 -17.28 3.38
C LYS A 161 19.67 -16.51 2.84
N LEU A 162 19.75 -15.18 2.99
CA LEU A 162 18.81 -14.18 2.49
C LEU A 162 18.42 -14.48 1.03
N PHE A 163 17.26 -15.09 0.80
CA PHE A 163 16.74 -15.32 -0.54
C PHE A 163 16.53 -13.96 -1.22
N SER A 164 17.12 -13.81 -2.41
CA SER A 164 17.21 -12.61 -3.23
C SER A 164 16.01 -12.45 -4.20
N GLY A 165 14.83 -12.97 -3.84
CA GLY A 165 13.64 -12.89 -4.68
C GLY A 165 12.85 -11.61 -4.39
N LEU A 166 12.63 -10.77 -5.40
CA LEU A 166 11.65 -9.70 -5.35
C LEU A 166 10.24 -10.31 -5.30
N SER A 167 9.46 -10.03 -4.26
CA SER A 167 8.07 -10.47 -4.17
C SER A 167 7.14 -9.43 -4.80
N VAL A 168 6.27 -9.80 -5.72
CA VAL A 168 5.28 -8.86 -6.27
C VAL A 168 3.95 -9.11 -5.60
N LEU A 169 3.42 -8.09 -4.92
CA LEU A 169 2.07 -8.11 -4.39
C LEU A 169 1.15 -7.34 -5.32
N VAL A 170 0.19 -8.04 -5.92
CA VAL A 170 -0.85 -7.46 -6.76
C VAL A 170 -2.13 -7.33 -5.93
N LEU A 171 -2.78 -6.17 -6.00
CA LEU A 171 -3.96 -5.81 -5.22
C LEU A 171 -5.11 -5.40 -6.17
N PHE A 172 -6.33 -5.73 -5.80
CA PHE A 172 -7.53 -5.69 -6.66
C PHE A 172 -8.34 -4.39 -6.62
N PRO A 173 -8.93 -3.96 -7.74
CA PRO A 173 -9.13 -2.56 -8.05
C PRO A 173 -10.17 -1.77 -7.26
N LEU A 174 -9.92 -0.46 -7.29
CA LEU A 174 -10.89 0.61 -7.14
C LEU A 174 -11.70 0.70 -8.40
N PHE A 175 -13.01 0.81 -8.23
CA PHE A 175 -13.87 1.37 -9.26
C PHE A 175 -13.32 2.79 -9.52
N LEU A 176 -13.11 3.19 -10.77
CA LEU A 176 -12.97 4.57 -11.25
C LEU A 176 -13.63 4.56 -12.63
N LEU A 177 -14.41 5.60 -12.91
CA LEU A 177 -15.31 5.75 -14.07
C LEU A 177 -14.60 5.43 -15.41
#